data_AF-A0A533BEY2-F1
#
_entry.id   AF-A0A533BEY2-F1
#
_cell.length_a   1.000
_cell.length_b   1.000
_cell.length_c   1.000
_cell.angle_alpha   90.00
_cell.angle_beta   90.00
_cell.angle_gamma   90.00
#
_symmetry.space_group_name_H-M   'P 1'
#
loop_
_entity.id
_entity.type
_entity.pdbx_description
1 polymer ?
#
loop_
_entity_poly.entity_id
_entity_poly.type
_entity_poly.pdbx_seq_one_letter_code
_entity_poly.pdbx_strand_id
1 'polypeptide(L)'
;MNLAWSDVDLHRKEFTLRRTKNGEIRVVPMTPSVYHVFVKLWQERRLDTNRVFLYKDKAIRRIGTGFKAACRRAGITNLRIHAFRHTASTNLRRAGVDTATAMKIVGHKSDRMHRRYNTIEPEDLHRAAAKLHMYRANTVITPDVVAVGAETVSPR
;
A
#
# COMPACT_ATOMS: atom_id res chain seq x y z
N MET A 1 9.84 -11.61 -15.09
CA MET A 1 9.25 -11.66 -13.74
C MET A 1 10.04 -12.72 -12.99
N ASN A 2 10.66 -12.39 -11.85
CA ASN A 2 11.74 -13.21 -11.29
C ASN A 2 11.50 -13.64 -9.83
N LEU A 3 10.27 -13.56 -9.31
CA LEU A 3 9.95 -13.95 -7.94
C LEU A 3 10.14 -15.45 -7.74
N ALA A 4 10.82 -15.83 -6.66
CA ALA A 4 11.02 -17.22 -6.26
C ALA A 4 10.31 -17.52 -4.93
N TRP A 5 10.03 -18.79 -4.64
CA TRP A 5 9.42 -19.19 -3.37
C TRP A 5 10.31 -18.83 -2.17
N SER A 6 11.62 -18.86 -2.34
CA SER A 6 12.60 -18.34 -1.37
C SER A 6 12.49 -16.85 -1.05
N ASP A 7 11.77 -16.08 -1.87
CA ASP A 7 11.49 -14.65 -1.65
C ASP A 7 10.15 -14.43 -0.94
N VAL A 8 9.34 -15.48 -0.73
CA VAL A 8 7.99 -15.42 -0.16
C VAL A 8 8.01 -15.97 1.25
N ASP A 9 7.67 -15.13 2.23
CA ASP A 9 7.48 -15.56 3.62
C ASP A 9 5.99 -15.50 3.96
N LEU A 10 5.34 -16.66 4.00
CA LEU A 10 3.92 -16.77 4.34
C LEU A 10 3.64 -16.60 5.84
N HIS A 11 4.61 -16.90 6.71
CA HIS A 11 4.45 -16.71 8.14
C HIS A 11 4.45 -15.22 8.50
N ARG A 12 5.44 -14.49 7.98
CA ARG A 12 5.56 -13.03 8.11
C ARG A 12 4.66 -12.26 7.16
N LYS A 13 4.00 -12.93 6.21
CA LYS A 13 3.11 -12.35 5.20
C LYS A 13 3.80 -11.24 4.41
N GLU A 14 5.01 -11.50 3.93
CA GLU A 14 5.82 -10.52 3.21
C GLU A 14 6.60 -11.13 2.03
N PHE A 15 6.99 -10.28 1.09
CA PHE A 15 7.92 -10.61 0.02
C PHE A 15 9.26 -9.92 0.26
N THR A 16 10.37 -10.65 0.10
CA THR A 16 11.72 -10.09 0.10
C THR A 16 12.23 -9.95 -1.33
N LEU A 17 12.16 -8.76 -1.89
CA LEU A 17 12.66 -8.48 -3.25
C LEU A 17 14.15 -8.20 -3.22
N ARG A 18 14.96 -9.24 -3.44
CA ARG A 18 16.44 -9.17 -3.40
C ARG A 18 17.07 -8.64 -4.68
N ARG A 19 16.46 -8.96 -5.84
CA ARG A 19 16.95 -8.53 -7.17
C ARG A 19 16.14 -7.34 -7.66
N THR A 20 16.45 -6.16 -7.14
CA THR A 20 15.95 -4.90 -7.74
C THR A 20 16.96 -4.39 -8.78
N LYS A 21 16.50 -3.54 -9.72
CA LYS A 21 17.35 -2.97 -10.79
C LYS A 21 18.63 -2.30 -10.24
N ASN A 22 18.64 -1.95 -8.96
CA ASN A 22 19.66 -1.14 -8.32
C ASN A 22 20.23 -1.79 -7.03
N GLY A 23 20.11 -3.12 -6.85
CA GLY A 23 20.77 -3.86 -5.77
C GLY A 23 20.20 -3.73 -4.36
N GLU A 24 19.21 -2.87 -4.13
CA GLU A 24 18.58 -2.72 -2.82
C GLU A 24 17.57 -3.83 -2.55
N ILE A 25 17.72 -4.49 -1.40
CA ILE A 25 16.75 -5.44 -0.87
C ILE A 25 15.55 -4.66 -0.32
N ARG A 26 14.34 -5.12 -0.63
CA ARG A 26 13.12 -4.48 -0.14
C ARG A 26 12.09 -5.49 0.32
N VAL A 27 11.50 -5.23 1.48
CA VAL A 27 10.39 -6.00 2.01
C VAL A 27 9.07 -5.37 1.57
N VAL A 28 8.14 -6.18 1.08
CA VAL A 28 6.80 -5.76 0.67
C VAL A 28 5.78 -6.59 1.44
N PRO A 29 5.03 -6.01 2.39
CA PRO A 29 4.01 -6.73 3.14
C PRO A 29 2.83 -7.10 2.22
N MET A 30 2.19 -8.22 2.53
CA MET A 30 0.99 -8.69 1.84
C MET A 30 -0.26 -8.09 2.49
N THR A 31 -1.20 -7.66 1.67
CA THR A 31 -2.58 -7.48 2.14
C THR A 31 -3.23 -8.86 2.35
N PRO A 32 -4.33 -8.95 3.13
CA PRO A 32 -5.03 -10.22 3.31
C PRO A 32 -5.39 -10.90 1.99
N SER A 33 -5.88 -10.16 0.99
CA SER A 33 -6.23 -10.73 -0.32
C SER A 33 -5.01 -11.32 -1.05
N VAL A 34 -3.87 -10.65 -0.99
CA VAL A 34 -2.62 -11.15 -1.61
C VAL A 34 -2.14 -12.41 -0.89
N TYR A 35 -2.17 -12.41 0.45
CA TYR A 35 -1.81 -13.57 1.25
C TYR A 35 -2.62 -14.82 0.85
N HIS A 36 -3.95 -14.71 0.76
CA HIS A 36 -4.80 -15.85 0.37
C HIS A 36 -4.47 -16.40 -1.02
N VAL A 37 -4.20 -15.51 -1.99
CA VAL A 37 -3.77 -15.94 -3.33
C VAL A 37 -2.45 -16.72 -3.26
N PHE A 38 -1.50 -16.26 -2.46
CA PHE A 38 -0.21 -16.92 -2.33
C PHE A 38 -0.27 -18.23 -1.53
N VAL A 39 -1.16 -18.36 -0.55
CA VAL A 39 -1.44 -19.64 0.11
C VAL A 39 -1.95 -20.67 -0.90
N LYS A 40 -2.90 -20.28 -1.75
CA LYS A 40 -3.41 -21.17 -2.81
C LYS A 40 -2.29 -21.58 -3.77
N LEU A 41 -1.50 -20.61 -4.25
CA LEU A 41 -0.36 -20.89 -5.12
C LEU A 41 0.68 -21.80 -4.45
N TRP A 42 0.86 -21.70 -3.12
CA TRP A 42 1.79 -22.54 -2.37
C TRP A 42 1.32 -23.99 -2.29
N GLN A 43 0.01 -24.22 -2.13
CA GLN A 43 -0.60 -25.55 -2.12
C GLN A 43 -0.50 -26.22 -3.49
N GLU A 44 -0.67 -25.45 -4.57
CA GLU A 44 -0.60 -25.92 -5.96
C GLU A 44 0.84 -25.91 -6.52
N ARG A 45 1.86 -25.60 -5.68
CA ARG A 45 3.22 -25.39 -6.18
C ARG A 45 3.87 -26.69 -6.62
N ARG A 46 4.70 -26.56 -7.65
CA ARG A 46 5.66 -27.58 -8.03
C ARG A 46 6.87 -27.58 -7.10
N LEU A 47 7.33 -28.78 -6.72
CA LEU A 47 8.47 -28.95 -5.81
C LEU A 47 9.82 -28.96 -6.54
N ASP A 48 9.83 -29.21 -7.85
CA ASP A 48 11.03 -29.28 -8.69
C ASP A 48 11.49 -27.90 -9.21
N THR A 49 10.78 -26.82 -8.86
CA THR A 49 11.14 -25.45 -9.25
C THR A 49 10.90 -24.45 -8.13
N ASN A 50 11.86 -23.55 -7.95
CA ASN A 50 11.74 -22.47 -6.96
C ASN A 50 10.95 -21.26 -7.53
N ARG A 51 10.30 -21.36 -8.69
CA ARG A 51 9.61 -20.22 -9.32
C ARG A 51 8.13 -20.18 -8.93
N VAL A 52 7.65 -19.00 -8.52
CA VAL A 52 6.24 -18.82 -8.13
C VAL A 52 5.31 -18.83 -9.35
N PHE A 53 5.68 -18.11 -10.41
CA PHE A 53 4.80 -17.90 -11.57
C PHE A 53 5.23 -18.76 -12.76
N LEU A 54 4.42 -19.77 -13.06
CA LEU A 54 4.63 -20.71 -14.15
C LEU A 54 3.52 -20.60 -15.19
N TYR A 55 3.85 -20.85 -16.46
CA TYR A 55 2.89 -21.03 -17.55
C TYR A 55 3.35 -22.21 -18.40
N LYS A 56 2.48 -23.22 -18.55
CA LYS A 56 2.83 -24.50 -19.20
C LYS A 56 4.17 -25.03 -18.67
N ASP A 57 4.27 -25.11 -17.33
CA ASP A 57 5.43 -25.64 -16.61
C ASP A 57 6.74 -24.85 -16.73
N LYS A 58 6.72 -23.70 -17.40
CA LYS A 58 7.90 -22.84 -17.58
C LYS A 58 7.74 -21.52 -16.86
N ALA A 59 8.84 -21.03 -16.29
CA ALA A 59 8.85 -19.75 -15.58
C ALA A 59 8.42 -18.59 -16.51
N ILE A 60 7.45 -17.80 -16.05
CA ILE A 60 6.94 -16.67 -16.83
C ILE A 60 7.97 -15.55 -16.85
N ARG A 61 8.52 -15.24 -18.03
CA ARG A 61 9.43 -14.10 -18.20
C ARG A 61 8.69 -12.78 -18.39
N ARG A 62 7.58 -12.79 -19.13
CA ARG A 62 6.78 -11.60 -19.49
C ARG A 62 5.30 -11.89 -19.24
N ILE A 63 4.60 -10.95 -18.61
CA ILE A 63 3.17 -11.05 -18.33
C ILE A 63 2.29 -10.33 -19.37
N GLY A 64 2.90 -9.74 -20.41
CA GLY A 64 2.20 -8.83 -21.35
C GLY A 64 0.97 -9.44 -22.03
N THR A 65 1.06 -10.68 -22.52
CA THR A 65 -0.06 -11.36 -23.18
C THR A 65 -1.21 -11.64 -22.20
N GLY A 66 -0.90 -12.22 -21.04
CA GLY A 66 -1.89 -12.50 -20.01
C GLY A 66 -2.54 -11.22 -19.46
N PHE A 67 -1.74 -10.17 -19.28
CA PHE A 67 -2.21 -8.86 -18.86
C PHE A 67 -3.16 -8.23 -19.88
N LYS A 68 -2.80 -8.19 -21.18
CA LYS A 68 -3.69 -7.70 -22.24
C LYS A 68 -5.00 -8.48 -22.31
N ALA A 69 -4.95 -9.80 -22.15
CA ALA A 69 -6.14 -10.64 -22.11
C ALA A 69 -7.02 -10.32 -20.88
N ALA A 70 -6.42 -10.10 -19.72
CA ALA A 70 -7.15 -9.68 -18.51
C ALA A 70 -7.82 -8.31 -18.70
N CYS A 71 -7.11 -7.32 -19.26
CA CYS A 71 -7.69 -6.01 -19.57
C CYS A 71 -8.89 -6.13 -20.53
N ARG A 72 -8.76 -6.94 -21.59
CA ARG A 72 -9.85 -7.18 -22.54
C ARG A 72 -11.08 -7.79 -21.87
N ARG A 73 -10.91 -8.80 -21.01
CA ARG A 73 -12.03 -9.41 -20.27
C ARG A 73 -12.69 -8.44 -19.29
N ALA A 74 -11.91 -7.51 -18.73
CA ALA A 74 -12.41 -6.48 -17.82
C ALA A 74 -12.98 -5.25 -18.55
N GLY A 75 -12.95 -5.19 -19.89
CA GLY A 75 -13.39 -4.03 -20.66
C GLY A 75 -12.49 -2.79 -20.51
N ILE A 76 -11.25 -2.95 -20.05
CA ILE A 76 -10.32 -1.84 -19.77
C ILE A 76 -9.42 -1.60 -20.99
N THR A 77 -9.38 -0.36 -21.46
CA THR A 77 -8.49 0.08 -22.55
C THR A 77 -7.31 0.90 -22.03
N ASN A 78 -6.19 0.91 -22.77
CA ASN A 78 -4.99 1.73 -22.50
C ASN A 78 -4.34 1.62 -21.10
N LEU A 79 -4.61 0.55 -20.34
CA LEU A 79 -3.96 0.33 -19.04
C LEU A 79 -2.53 -0.21 -19.24
N ARG A 80 -1.56 0.43 -18.57
CA ARG A 80 -0.16 -0.04 -18.51
C ARG A 80 0.11 -0.70 -17.16
N ILE A 81 0.98 -1.71 -17.11
CA ILE A 81 1.33 -2.40 -15.85
C ILE A 81 1.85 -1.42 -14.78
N HIS A 82 2.58 -0.38 -15.19
CA HIS A 82 3.07 0.64 -14.26
C HIS A 82 1.95 1.43 -13.57
N ALA A 83 0.74 1.50 -14.16
CA ALA A 83 -0.43 2.14 -13.56
C ALA A 83 -0.76 1.54 -12.19
N PHE A 84 -0.56 0.24 -11.99
CA PHE A 84 -0.77 -0.36 -10.66
C PHE A 84 0.14 0.22 -9.58
N ARG A 85 1.36 0.62 -9.93
CA ARG A 85 2.26 1.30 -8.98
C ARG A 85 1.81 2.75 -8.71
N HIS A 86 1.20 3.41 -9.69
CA HIS A 86 0.53 4.70 -9.46
C HIS A 86 -0.63 4.52 -8.47
N THR A 87 -1.56 3.62 -8.78
CA THR A 87 -2.72 3.33 -7.94
C THR A 87 -2.32 2.93 -6.52
N ALA A 88 -1.30 2.07 -6.36
CA ALA A 88 -0.79 1.71 -5.04
C ALA A 88 -0.25 2.92 -4.25
N SER A 89 0.49 3.82 -4.91
CA SER A 89 1.04 5.02 -4.26
C SER A 89 -0.06 5.97 -3.81
N THR A 90 -1.04 6.21 -4.69
CA THR A 90 -2.23 7.04 -4.38
C THR A 90 -3.06 6.43 -3.24
N ASN A 91 -3.29 5.11 -3.26
CA ASN A 91 -4.08 4.43 -2.23
C ASN A 91 -3.39 4.45 -0.86
N LEU A 92 -2.06 4.25 -0.82
CA LEU A 92 -1.29 4.36 0.43
C LEU A 92 -1.40 5.77 1.03
N ARG A 93 -1.25 6.82 0.21
CA ARG A 93 -1.46 8.21 0.65
C ARG A 93 -2.89 8.42 1.17
N ARG A 94 -3.90 7.98 0.43
CA ARG A 94 -5.31 8.17 0.81
C ARG A 94 -5.65 7.45 2.12
N ALA A 95 -5.03 6.29 2.36
CA ALA A 95 -5.10 5.56 3.62
C ALA A 95 -4.35 6.23 4.79
N GLY A 96 -3.66 7.35 4.56
CA GLY A 96 -2.94 8.09 5.59
C GLY A 96 -1.55 7.52 5.91
N VAL A 97 -1.02 6.62 5.09
CA VAL A 97 0.35 6.12 5.24
C VAL A 97 1.33 7.25 4.94
N ASP A 98 2.32 7.42 5.81
CA ASP A 98 3.35 8.44 5.62
C ASP A 98 4.15 8.20 4.34
N THR A 99 4.66 9.27 3.75
CA THR A 99 5.35 9.23 2.45
C THR A 99 6.58 8.33 2.47
N ALA A 100 7.36 8.33 3.56
CA ALA A 100 8.59 7.53 3.65
C ALA A 100 8.28 6.02 3.66
N THR A 101 7.29 5.61 4.44
CA THR A 101 6.80 4.22 4.46
C THR A 101 6.18 3.83 3.11
N ALA A 102 5.35 4.70 2.52
CA ALA A 102 4.76 4.45 1.22
C ALA A 102 5.85 4.27 0.13
N MET A 103 6.87 5.13 0.12
CA MET A 103 8.02 5.06 -0.77
C MET A 103 8.79 3.73 -0.61
N LYS A 104 9.01 3.29 0.63
CA LYS A 104 9.64 1.98 0.92
C LYS A 104 8.79 0.82 0.41
N ILE A 105 7.46 0.86 0.53
CA ILE A 105 6.60 -0.23 0.02
C ILE A 105 6.64 -0.29 -1.50
N VAL A 106 6.40 0.84 -2.19
CA VAL A 106 6.29 0.87 -3.66
C VAL A 106 7.64 0.79 -4.36
N GLY A 107 8.72 1.22 -3.70
CA GLY A 107 10.09 1.20 -4.20
C GLY A 107 10.58 2.48 -4.84
N HIS A 108 10.14 3.64 -4.36
CA HIS A 108 10.60 4.92 -4.87
C HIS A 108 11.82 5.38 -4.08
N LYS A 109 12.94 5.58 -4.77
CA LYS A 109 14.20 6.03 -4.15
C LYS A 109 14.25 7.53 -3.89
N SER A 110 13.47 8.30 -4.63
CA SER A 110 13.46 9.76 -4.52
C SER A 110 12.04 10.27 -4.46
N ASP A 111 11.85 11.38 -3.77
CA ASP A 111 10.57 12.08 -3.71
C ASP A 111 10.09 12.47 -5.12
N ARG A 112 11.00 12.89 -6.01
CA ARG A 112 10.69 13.15 -7.43
C ARG A 112 10.06 11.93 -8.12
N MET A 113 10.56 10.72 -7.85
CA MET A 113 9.95 9.50 -8.38
C MET A 113 8.56 9.29 -7.76
N HIS A 114 8.44 9.47 -6.45
CA HIS A 114 7.17 9.32 -5.75
C HIS A 114 6.09 10.27 -6.26
N ARG A 115 6.41 11.56 -6.47
CA ARG A 115 5.49 12.55 -7.04
C ARG A 115 4.97 12.16 -8.42
N ARG A 116 5.79 11.53 -9.28
CA ARG A 116 5.33 11.03 -10.59
C ARG A 116 4.26 9.93 -10.44
N TYR A 117 4.30 9.17 -9.36
CA TYR A 117 3.39 8.06 -9.10
C TYR A 117 2.21 8.41 -8.20
N ASN A 118 2.26 9.54 -7.51
CA ASN A 118 1.25 10.00 -6.57
C ASN A 118 0.46 11.17 -7.18
N THR A 119 -0.66 10.85 -7.82
CA THR A 119 -1.59 11.86 -8.33
C THR A 119 -2.43 12.42 -7.19
N ILE A 120 -2.58 13.75 -7.17
CA ILE A 120 -3.46 14.46 -6.24
C ILE A 120 -4.62 15.02 -7.06
N GLU A 121 -5.84 14.66 -6.70
CA GLU A 121 -7.07 15.13 -7.33
C GLU A 121 -7.78 16.16 -6.44
N PRO A 122 -8.67 17.01 -6.96
CA PRO A 122 -9.40 18.00 -6.16
C PRO A 122 -10.12 17.39 -4.94
N GLU A 123 -10.67 16.18 -5.09
CA GLU A 123 -11.31 15.45 -3.99
C GLU A 123 -10.33 15.14 -2.84
N ASP A 124 -9.04 14.94 -3.13
CA ASP A 124 -8.02 14.75 -2.10
C ASP A 124 -7.81 16.02 -1.26
N LEU A 125 -7.93 17.20 -1.88
CA LEU A 125 -7.83 18.49 -1.19
C LEU A 125 -9.03 18.72 -0.27
N HIS A 126 -10.24 18.38 -0.73
CA HIS A 126 -11.44 18.45 0.11
C HIS A 126 -11.36 17.48 1.30
N ARG A 127 -10.90 16.24 1.06
CA ARG A 127 -10.66 15.27 2.15
C ARG A 127 -9.63 15.80 3.16
N ALA A 128 -8.58 16.48 2.71
CA ALA A 128 -7.58 17.07 3.59
C ALA A 128 -8.18 18.20 4.45
N ALA A 129 -8.98 19.10 3.85
CA ALA A 129 -9.67 20.16 4.59
C ALA A 129 -10.64 19.58 5.65
N ALA A 130 -11.41 18.56 5.30
CA ALA A 130 -12.31 17.88 6.23
C ALA A 130 -11.56 17.22 7.40
N LYS A 131 -10.43 16.56 7.12
CA LYS A 131 -9.55 15.98 8.17
C LYS A 131 -9.04 17.04 9.14
N LEU A 132 -8.61 18.19 8.63
CA LEU A 132 -8.16 19.32 9.47
C LEU A 132 -9.30 19.83 10.37
N HIS A 133 -10.50 19.97 9.81
CA HIS A 133 -11.67 20.40 10.58
C HIS A 133 -11.98 19.43 11.73
N MET A 134 -12.03 18.12 11.45
CA MET A 134 -12.25 17.07 12.46
C MET A 134 -11.16 17.05 13.53
N TYR A 135 -9.89 17.19 13.16
CA TYR A 135 -8.80 17.27 14.12
C TYR A 135 -8.97 18.45 15.08
N ARG A 136 -9.33 19.63 14.56
CA ARG A 136 -9.58 20.82 15.39
C ARG A 136 -10.78 20.62 16.31
N ALA A 137 -11.90 20.09 15.79
CA ALA A 137 -13.10 19.83 16.59
C ALA A 137 -12.83 18.88 17.76
N ASN A 138 -12.00 17.86 17.56
CA ASN A 138 -11.68 16.86 18.60
C ASN A 138 -10.58 17.30 19.58
N THR A 139 -9.88 18.40 19.31
CA THR A 139 -8.74 18.87 20.15
C THR A 139 -9.14 20.05 21.06
N VAL A 140 -10.30 20.67 20.86
CA VAL A 140 -10.82 21.66 21.81
C VAL A 140 -11.34 20.93 23.05
N ILE A 141 -10.48 20.80 24.05
CA ILE A 141 -10.92 20.66 25.45
C ILE A 141 -11.64 21.97 25.76
N THR A 142 -12.96 21.91 25.92
CA THR A 142 -13.74 23.01 26.47
C THR A 142 -13.16 23.39 27.85
N PRO A 143 -12.78 24.65 28.09
CA PRO A 143 -12.31 25.08 29.40
C PRO A 143 -13.47 25.32 30.39
N ASP A 144 -14.44 24.41 30.45
CA ASP A 144 -15.63 24.53 31.32
C ASP A 144 -15.57 23.66 32.58
N VAL A 145 -14.43 23.04 32.89
CA VAL A 145 -14.26 22.20 34.10
C VAL A 145 -13.54 22.92 35.25
N VAL A 146 -13.32 24.24 35.16
CA VAL A 146 -12.77 25.05 36.26
C VAL A 146 -13.85 25.97 36.83
N ALA A 147 -14.90 25.38 37.39
CA ALA A 147 -15.82 26.07 38.29
C ALA A 147 -16.13 25.15 39.48
N VAL A 148 -15.09 24.83 40.26
CA VAL A 148 -15.26 24.24 41.59
C VAL A 148 -14.67 25.21 42.60
N GLY A 149 -15.56 25.85 43.36
CA GLY A 149 -15.27 26.38 44.69
C GLY A 149 -14.88 27.86 44.75
N ALA A 150 -15.88 28.75 44.73
CA ALA A 150 -15.76 30.08 45.32
C ALA A 150 -16.91 30.29 46.32
N GLU A 151 -16.59 30.01 47.59
CA GLU A 151 -17.03 30.63 48.85
C GLU A 151 -18.47 31.13 49.04
N THR A 152 -19.06 30.72 50.17
CA THR A 152 -19.63 31.69 51.13
C THR A 152 -19.34 31.24 52.57
N VAL A 153 -18.28 31.80 53.16
CA VAL A 153 -18.12 31.91 54.62
C VAL A 153 -18.88 33.16 55.07
N SER A 154 -19.83 32.97 55.97
CA SER A 154 -20.58 34.04 56.64
C SER A 154 -19.81 34.56 57.85
N PRO A 155 -19.77 35.88 58.08
CA PRO A 155 -19.69 36.41 59.42
C PRO A 155 -20.87 37.34 59.75
N ARG A 156 -21.33 37.14 60.99
CA ARG A 156 -22.27 37.87 61.85
C ARG A 156 -22.63 39.31 61.48
#